data_AF-A0A354SEG0-F1
#
_entry.id   AF-A0A354SEG0-F1
#
_cell.length_a   1.000
_cell.length_b   1.000
_cell.length_c   1.000
_cell.angle_alpha   90.00
_cell.angle_beta   90.00
_cell.angle_gamma   90.00
#
_symmetry.space_group_name_H-M   'P 1'
#
loop_
_entity.id
_entity.type
_entity.pdbx_description
1 polymer ?
#
loop_
_entity_poly.entity_id
_entity_poly.type
_entity_poly.pdbx_seq_one_letter_code
_entity_poly.pdbx_strand_id
1 'polypeptide(L)'
;MSDRELIRHTGADALALAIAGRLVATVVEAQTQRQVAHVVLTGGGIGTAVLVALAADPAVSAIDWQRIHLWWGDERYVPTGDVDRNETGARAALIDHVAIPHERVHAMAGPDRSASVEASAAAYADALTKAGSGQIPEFDVLLLGIGPDAHVASLFPEHPAMHAEGWVVAVHNSPKPPPTRVSMSMATLNRARHTWVLASGASKSEAVQLAFEPHAEPWQVPASGVHGLQQTLFLVDEAAAADLPSDFGRPSA
;
A
#
# COMPACT_ATOMS: atom_id res chain seq x y z
N MET A 1 -7.79 15.91 6.73
CA MET A 1 -7.68 14.90 5.65
C MET A 1 -7.20 15.65 4.43
N SER A 2 -6.18 15.17 3.74
CA SER A 2 -5.71 15.82 2.50
C SER A 2 -6.61 15.48 1.32
N ASP A 3 -6.74 16.43 0.40
CA ASP A 3 -7.42 16.21 -0.88
C ASP A 3 -6.67 15.17 -1.72
N ARG A 4 -7.41 14.52 -2.62
CA ARG A 4 -6.87 13.55 -3.58
C ARG A 4 -6.33 14.30 -4.79
N GLU A 5 -5.07 14.07 -5.12
CA GLU A 5 -4.43 14.60 -6.32
C GLU A 5 -4.08 13.45 -7.27
N LEU A 6 -4.23 13.67 -8.58
CA LEU A 6 -3.91 12.68 -9.60
C LEU A 6 -2.68 13.10 -10.40
N ILE A 7 -1.71 12.19 -10.51
CA ILE A 7 -0.49 12.40 -11.31
C ILE A 7 -0.42 11.29 -12.37
N ARG A 8 -0.39 11.71 -13.64
CA ARG A 8 -0.31 10.83 -14.80
C ARG A 8 1.13 10.57 -15.22
N HIS A 9 1.41 9.33 -15.60
CA HIS A 9 2.67 8.87 -16.18
C HIS A 9 2.42 8.17 -17.50
N THR A 10 3.39 8.17 -18.41
CA THR A 10 3.21 7.67 -19.79
C THR A 10 2.95 6.16 -19.88
N GLY A 11 3.32 5.38 -18.86
CA GLY A 11 3.18 3.93 -18.83
C GLY A 11 3.69 3.33 -17.52
N ALA A 12 3.54 2.01 -17.36
CA ALA A 12 3.91 1.27 -16.15
C ALA A 12 5.37 1.50 -15.70
N ASP A 13 6.33 1.46 -16.64
CA ASP A 13 7.76 1.61 -16.31
C ASP A 13 8.07 3.03 -15.82
N ALA A 14 7.55 4.05 -16.51
CA ALA A 14 7.73 5.45 -16.13
C ALA A 14 7.05 5.75 -14.78
N LEU A 15 5.89 5.14 -14.53
CA LEU A 15 5.20 5.20 -13.24
C LEU A 15 6.06 4.56 -12.13
N ALA A 16 6.55 3.34 -12.34
CA ALA A 16 7.35 2.63 -11.34
C ALA A 16 8.63 3.38 -10.97
N LEU A 17 9.37 3.89 -11.97
CA LEU A 17 10.57 4.70 -11.77
C LEU A 17 10.28 5.99 -11.00
N ALA A 18 9.21 6.71 -11.36
CA ALA A 18 8.85 7.95 -10.68
C ALA A 18 8.45 7.71 -9.22
N ILE A 19 7.73 6.63 -8.93
CA ILE A 19 7.37 6.26 -7.56
C ILE A 19 8.61 5.84 -6.76
N ALA A 20 9.52 5.04 -7.35
CA ALA A 20 10.75 4.64 -6.70
C ALA A 20 11.60 5.84 -6.27
N GLY A 21 11.83 6.80 -7.17
CA GLY A 21 12.56 8.03 -6.86
C GLY A 21 11.86 8.87 -5.78
N ARG A 22 10.53 8.98 -5.85
CA ARG A 22 9.73 9.66 -4.80
C ARG A 22 9.87 8.95 -3.46
N LEU A 23 9.84 7.62 -3.44
CA LEU A 23 9.97 6.81 -2.23
C LEU A 23 11.33 7.02 -1.55
N VAL A 24 12.43 7.05 -2.32
CA VAL A 24 13.75 7.38 -1.77
C VAL A 24 13.73 8.74 -1.08
N ALA A 25 13.25 9.78 -1.78
CA ALA A 25 13.21 11.13 -1.23
C ALA A 25 12.39 11.20 0.07
N THR A 26 11.19 10.61 0.08
CA THR A 26 10.30 10.64 1.26
C THR A 26 10.87 9.84 2.43
N VAL A 27 11.50 8.69 2.18
CA VAL A 27 12.13 7.88 3.23
C VAL A 27 13.34 8.62 3.83
N VAL A 28 14.20 9.20 3.00
CA VAL A 28 15.39 9.95 3.47
C VAL A 28 14.97 11.17 4.29
N GLU A 29 13.94 11.89 3.85
CA GLU A 29 13.37 13.00 4.61
C GLU A 29 12.83 12.52 5.98
N ALA A 30 12.08 11.42 5.99
CA ALA A 30 11.57 10.84 7.22
C ALA A 30 12.69 10.42 8.19
N GLN A 31 13.73 9.76 7.70
CA GLN A 31 14.88 9.38 8.51
C GLN A 31 15.59 10.61 9.10
N THR A 32 15.73 11.67 8.31
CA THR A 32 16.35 12.92 8.75
C THR A 32 15.54 13.58 9.88
N GLN A 33 14.21 13.60 9.75
CA GLN A 33 13.34 14.34 10.67
C GLN A 33 12.91 13.52 11.91
N ARG A 34 12.77 12.19 11.82
CA ARG A 34 12.11 11.33 12.81
C ARG A 34 12.91 10.15 13.32
N GLN A 35 14.19 10.08 12.96
CA GLN A 35 15.11 8.99 13.32
C GLN A 35 14.78 7.63 12.68
N VAL A 36 13.53 7.25 12.49
CA VAL A 36 13.13 6.03 11.76
C VAL A 36 12.03 6.36 10.75
N ALA A 37 12.00 5.63 9.63
CA ALA A 37 10.92 5.72 8.65
C ALA A 37 10.02 4.49 8.74
N HIS A 38 8.70 4.68 8.71
CA HIS A 38 7.71 3.59 8.62
C HIS A 38 7.09 3.57 7.22
N VAL A 39 7.31 2.49 6.47
CA VAL A 39 6.83 2.33 5.09
C VAL A 39 5.89 1.14 5.01
N VAL A 40 4.69 1.35 4.47
CA VAL A 40 3.73 0.28 4.20
C VAL A 40 3.76 -0.05 2.71
N LEU A 41 4.08 -1.30 2.41
CA LEU A 41 4.16 -1.87 1.07
C LEU A 41 2.82 -2.44 0.64
N THR A 42 2.67 -2.60 -0.68
CA THR A 42 1.55 -3.28 -1.33
C THR A 42 2.08 -4.39 -2.22
N GLY A 43 1.26 -5.42 -2.43
CA GLY A 43 1.48 -6.36 -3.52
C GLY A 43 1.00 -5.85 -4.87
N GLY A 44 0.79 -6.79 -5.80
CA GLY A 44 0.34 -6.52 -7.16
C GLY A 44 1.49 -6.16 -8.11
N GLY A 45 1.19 -6.17 -9.41
CA GLY A 45 2.19 -5.98 -10.47
C GLY A 45 2.93 -4.65 -10.35
N ILE A 46 2.22 -3.53 -10.27
CA ILE A 46 2.85 -2.21 -10.17
C ILE A 46 3.59 -2.00 -8.85
N GLY A 47 3.05 -2.49 -7.72
CA GLY A 47 3.73 -2.42 -6.42
C GLY A 47 5.07 -3.15 -6.44
N THR A 48 5.10 -4.35 -7.02
CA THR A 48 6.35 -5.12 -7.18
C THR A 48 7.31 -4.45 -8.16
N ALA A 49 6.80 -3.88 -9.27
CA ALA A 49 7.62 -3.14 -10.23
C ALA A 49 8.29 -1.91 -9.61
N VAL A 50 7.62 -1.19 -8.70
CA VAL A 50 8.22 -0.10 -7.92
C VAL A 50 9.39 -0.60 -7.09
N LEU A 51 9.28 -1.77 -6.44
CA LEU A 51 10.38 -2.33 -5.64
C LEU A 51 11.57 -2.75 -6.51
N VAL A 52 11.31 -3.32 -7.70
CA VAL A 52 12.35 -3.63 -8.68
C VAL A 52 13.04 -2.35 -9.16
N ALA A 53 12.27 -1.32 -9.51
CA ALA A 53 12.80 -0.02 -9.91
C ALA A 53 13.63 0.63 -8.81
N LEU A 54 13.16 0.55 -7.55
CA LEU A 54 13.89 1.04 -6.38
C LEU A 54 15.21 0.29 -6.19
N ALA A 55 15.23 -1.04 -6.31
CA ALA A 55 16.45 -1.83 -6.18
C ALA A 55 17.50 -1.49 -7.26
N ALA A 56 17.04 -1.09 -8.46
CA ALA A 56 17.90 -0.70 -9.58
C ALA A 56 18.36 0.76 -9.54
N ASP A 57 17.70 1.63 -8.76
CA ASP A 57 18.03 3.06 -8.65
C ASP A 57 19.27 3.26 -7.76
N PRO A 58 20.37 3.87 -8.27
CA PRO A 58 21.54 4.18 -7.44
C PRO A 58 21.22 4.99 -6.17
N ALA A 59 20.16 5.80 -6.19
CA ALA A 59 19.72 6.59 -5.05
C ALA A 59 19.21 5.73 -3.87
N VAL A 60 18.94 4.43 -4.09
CA VAL A 60 18.58 3.48 -3.02
C VAL A 60 19.64 3.42 -1.90
N SER A 61 20.90 3.71 -2.22
CA SER A 61 21.98 3.77 -1.22
C SER A 61 21.87 4.95 -0.27
N ALA A 62 21.00 5.93 -0.55
CA ALA A 62 20.71 7.04 0.37
C ALA A 62 19.80 6.62 1.53
N ILE A 63 19.06 5.52 1.39
CA ILE A 63 18.22 4.98 2.45
C ILE A 63 19.09 4.28 3.49
N ASP A 64 19.00 4.69 4.75
CA ASP A 64 19.57 3.94 5.85
C ASP A 64 18.66 2.76 6.22
N TRP A 65 18.96 1.58 5.69
CA TRP A 65 18.18 0.36 5.93
C TRP A 65 18.16 -0.11 7.38
N GLN A 66 19.03 0.43 8.25
CA GLN A 66 18.98 0.18 9.70
C GLN A 66 17.93 1.04 10.40
N ARG A 67 17.33 2.02 9.71
CA ARG A 67 16.39 3.02 10.26
C ARG A 67 15.09 3.07 9.47
N ILE A 68 14.64 1.92 8.99
CA ILE A 68 13.36 1.76 8.28
C ILE A 68 12.59 0.59 8.86
N HIS A 69 11.28 0.71 9.02
CA HIS A 69 10.36 -0.39 9.30
C HIS A 69 9.48 -0.63 8.07
N LEU A 70 9.47 -1.85 7.57
CA LEU A 70 8.62 -2.27 6.46
C LEU A 70 7.39 -3.02 6.97
N TRP A 71 6.23 -2.64 6.48
CA TRP A 71 4.92 -3.21 6.78
C TRP A 71 4.21 -3.55 5.47
N TRP A 72 3.11 -4.29 5.56
CA TRP A 72 2.18 -4.52 4.45
C TRP A 72 0.78 -4.02 4.78
N GLY A 73 0.10 -3.44 3.77
CA GLY A 73 -1.29 -3.01 3.88
C GLY A 73 -2.25 -4.20 3.94
N ASP A 74 -1.96 -5.26 3.20
CA ASP A 74 -2.64 -6.55 3.25
C ASP A 74 -1.70 -7.70 2.89
N GLU A 75 -2.18 -8.92 3.10
CA GLU A 75 -1.49 -10.13 2.72
C GLU A 75 -2.45 -11.29 2.47
N ARG A 76 -2.07 -12.19 1.56
CA ARG A 76 -2.76 -13.45 1.31
C ARG A 76 -2.42 -14.43 2.42
N TYR A 77 -3.43 -15.02 3.05
CA TYR A 77 -3.22 -15.98 4.15
C TYR A 77 -2.91 -17.38 3.60
N VAL A 78 -1.73 -17.49 3.01
CA VAL A 78 -1.15 -18.71 2.43
C VAL A 78 0.27 -18.92 2.99
N PRO A 79 0.87 -20.12 2.86
CA PRO A 79 2.15 -20.43 3.51
C PRO A 79 3.29 -19.47 3.14
N THR A 80 4.29 -19.35 4.02
CA THR A 80 5.52 -18.59 3.72
C THR A 80 6.16 -19.05 2.41
N GLY A 81 6.57 -18.09 1.57
CA GLY A 81 7.22 -18.37 0.29
C GLY A 81 6.28 -18.72 -0.86
N ASP A 82 4.97 -18.82 -0.61
CA ASP A 82 3.97 -18.99 -1.66
C ASP A 82 3.99 -17.79 -2.62
N VAL A 83 3.78 -18.05 -3.91
CA VAL A 83 3.83 -17.05 -4.99
C VAL A 83 2.72 -16.01 -4.88
N ASP A 84 1.60 -16.36 -4.24
CA ASP A 84 0.49 -15.45 -4.02
C ASP A 84 0.74 -14.47 -2.87
N ARG A 85 1.81 -14.62 -2.09
CA ARG A 85 2.15 -13.68 -1.02
C ARG A 85 2.78 -12.40 -1.54
N ASN A 86 2.31 -11.29 -1.00
CA ASN A 86 2.91 -9.98 -1.18
C ASN A 86 4.35 -9.95 -0.62
N GLU A 87 4.59 -10.61 0.51
CA GLU A 87 5.94 -10.74 1.11
C GLU A 87 6.93 -11.41 0.12
N THR A 88 6.53 -12.51 -0.52
CA THR A 88 7.40 -13.27 -1.45
C THR A 88 7.89 -12.39 -2.61
N GLY A 89 6.97 -11.65 -3.24
CA GLY A 89 7.31 -10.72 -4.33
C GLY A 89 8.23 -9.60 -3.87
N ALA A 90 7.96 -9.00 -2.70
CA ALA A 90 8.76 -7.91 -2.16
C ALA A 90 10.17 -8.35 -1.75
N ARG A 91 10.32 -9.57 -1.24
CA ARG A 91 11.62 -10.18 -0.93
C ARG A 91 12.47 -10.37 -2.16
N ALA A 92 11.92 -11.02 -3.18
CA ALA A 92 12.61 -11.23 -4.44
C ALA A 92 12.98 -9.92 -5.15
N ALA A 93 12.11 -8.90 -5.05
CA ALA A 93 12.31 -7.62 -5.72
C ALA A 93 13.32 -6.69 -5.02
N LEU A 94 13.38 -6.69 -3.69
CA LEU A 94 14.15 -5.68 -2.94
C LEU A 94 14.70 -6.18 -1.60
N ILE A 95 13.85 -6.73 -0.73
CA ILE A 95 14.19 -6.88 0.70
C ILE A 95 15.41 -7.80 0.90
N ASP A 96 15.55 -8.85 0.10
CA ASP A 96 16.68 -9.78 0.22
C ASP A 96 17.98 -9.24 -0.42
N HIS A 97 17.93 -8.06 -1.07
CA HIS A 97 19.06 -7.40 -1.72
C HIS A 97 19.57 -6.17 -0.97
N VAL A 98 18.97 -5.83 0.18
CA VAL A 98 19.33 -4.66 0.98
C VAL A 98 19.65 -5.05 2.43
N ALA A 99 20.49 -4.25 3.10
CA ALA A 99 20.96 -4.53 4.45
C ALA A 99 19.94 -4.10 5.53
N ILE A 100 18.69 -4.57 5.41
CA ILE A 100 17.64 -4.33 6.41
C ILE A 100 17.64 -5.43 7.48
N PRO A 101 17.61 -5.09 8.79
CA PRO A 101 17.45 -6.07 9.86
C PRO A 101 16.10 -6.81 9.77
N HIS A 102 16.10 -8.13 9.97
CA HIS A 102 14.90 -8.96 9.87
C HIS A 102 13.78 -8.49 10.82
N GLU A 103 14.13 -8.04 12.03
CA GLU A 103 13.20 -7.50 13.02
C GLU A 103 12.52 -6.19 12.60
N ARG A 104 12.97 -5.57 11.50
CA ARG A 104 12.36 -4.39 10.91
C ARG A 104 11.47 -4.70 9.70
N VAL A 105 11.35 -5.98 9.32
CA VAL A 105 10.45 -6.46 8.28
C VAL A 105 9.27 -7.15 8.95
N HIS A 106 8.12 -6.46 8.97
CA HIS A 106 6.91 -6.89 9.67
C HIS A 106 5.94 -7.50 8.67
N ALA A 107 6.12 -8.77 8.33
CA ALA A 107 5.18 -9.49 7.45
C ALA A 107 4.01 -10.08 8.25
N MET A 108 2.80 -10.01 7.69
CA MET A 108 1.64 -10.72 8.25
C MET A 108 1.91 -12.25 8.25
N ALA A 109 1.42 -12.99 9.24
CA ALA A 109 1.66 -14.42 9.34
C ALA A 109 0.78 -15.21 8.38
N GLY A 110 1.32 -16.30 7.82
CA GLY A 110 0.57 -17.32 7.08
C GLY A 110 0.13 -18.46 8.00
N PRO A 111 -0.60 -19.47 7.47
CA PRO A 111 -1.08 -20.63 8.23
C PRO A 111 0.03 -21.51 8.84
N ASP A 112 1.26 -21.38 8.36
CA ASP A 112 2.45 -22.02 8.90
C ASP A 112 3.07 -21.28 10.10
N ARG A 113 2.67 -20.01 10.32
CA ARG A 113 3.20 -19.13 11.38
C ARG A 113 2.13 -18.63 12.37
N SER A 114 0.86 -18.95 12.16
CA SER A 114 -0.25 -18.58 13.05
C SER A 114 -1.35 -19.63 13.08
N ALA A 115 -2.06 -19.72 14.22
CA ALA A 115 -3.11 -20.72 14.42
C ALA A 115 -4.37 -20.47 13.55
N SER A 116 -4.65 -19.22 13.19
CA SER A 116 -5.75 -18.82 12.33
C SER A 116 -5.49 -17.45 11.70
N VAL A 117 -6.30 -17.06 10.72
CA VAL A 117 -6.21 -15.73 10.10
C VAL A 117 -6.53 -14.62 11.10
N GLU A 118 -7.43 -14.85 12.06
CA GLU A 118 -7.70 -13.94 13.19
C GLU A 118 -6.50 -13.81 14.10
N ALA A 119 -5.83 -14.93 14.42
CA ALA A 119 -4.61 -14.90 15.21
C ALA A 119 -3.49 -14.11 14.50
N SER A 120 -3.37 -14.25 13.18
CA SER A 120 -2.45 -13.42 12.39
C SER A 120 -2.82 -11.93 12.45
N ALA A 121 -4.10 -11.60 12.26
CA ALA A 121 -4.58 -10.21 12.32
C ALA A 121 -4.31 -9.59 13.70
N ALA A 122 -4.61 -10.31 14.79
CA ALA A 122 -4.36 -9.86 16.15
C ALA A 122 -2.86 -9.65 16.42
N ALA A 123 -2.01 -10.62 16.05
CA ALA A 123 -0.57 -10.50 16.22
C ALA A 123 0.02 -9.31 15.44
N TYR A 124 -0.52 -9.03 14.24
CA TYR A 124 -0.10 -7.89 13.45
C TYR A 124 -0.56 -6.56 14.06
N ALA A 125 -1.76 -6.50 14.62
CA ALA A 125 -2.25 -5.33 15.37
C ALA A 125 -1.41 -5.06 16.63
N ASP A 126 -0.98 -6.11 17.32
CA ASP A 126 -0.08 -6.01 18.48
C ASP A 126 1.31 -5.50 18.06
N ALA A 127 1.84 -6.00 16.93
CA ALA A 127 3.11 -5.54 16.38
C ALA A 127 3.07 -4.04 16.02
N LEU A 128 1.98 -3.59 15.37
CA LEU A 128 1.75 -2.17 15.09
C LEU A 128 1.69 -1.36 16.38
N THR A 129 0.91 -1.78 17.36
CA THR A 129 0.74 -1.07 18.64
C THR A 129 2.07 -0.98 19.42
N LYS A 130 2.87 -2.05 19.40
CA LYS A 130 4.20 -2.06 20.00
C LYS A 130 5.15 -1.09 19.30
N ALA A 131 5.11 -1.05 17.97
CA ALA A 131 5.97 -0.16 17.19
C ALA A 131 5.65 1.33 17.43
N GLY A 132 4.37 1.68 17.65
CA GLY A 132 3.96 3.05 18.00
C GLY A 132 3.85 3.31 19.51
N SER A 133 4.55 2.54 20.35
CA SER A 133 4.63 2.76 21.81
C SER A 133 3.27 2.82 22.53
N GLY A 134 2.35 1.91 22.19
CA GLY A 134 0.99 1.83 22.76
C GLY A 134 -0.09 2.44 21.87
N GLN A 135 0.30 3.01 20.73
CA GLN A 135 -0.59 3.43 19.63
C GLN A 135 -0.07 2.82 18.32
N ILE A 136 -0.85 2.86 17.25
CA ILE A 136 -0.31 2.52 15.93
C ILE A 136 0.58 3.65 15.40
N PRO A 137 1.72 3.34 14.75
CA PRO A 137 2.63 4.36 14.24
C PRO A 137 1.96 5.20 13.16
N GLU A 138 2.40 6.45 13.03
CA GLU A 138 2.18 7.19 11.80
C GLU A 138 3.14 6.65 10.75
N PHE A 139 2.59 6.11 9.66
CA PHE A 139 3.41 5.67 8.55
C PHE A 139 3.89 6.92 7.79
N ASP A 140 5.16 6.97 7.42
CA ASP A 140 5.65 8.05 6.58
C ASP A 140 5.07 7.91 5.16
N VAL A 141 5.07 6.69 4.61
CA VAL A 141 4.48 6.41 3.30
C VAL A 141 3.70 5.10 3.32
N LEU A 142 2.50 5.14 2.75
CA LEU A 142 1.67 3.99 2.45
C LEU A 142 1.51 3.85 0.94
N LEU A 143 1.93 2.71 0.40
CA LEU A 143 1.66 2.30 -0.97
C LEU A 143 0.42 1.41 -0.99
N LEU A 144 -0.50 1.67 -1.91
CA LEU A 144 -1.70 0.86 -2.14
C LEU A 144 -1.88 0.61 -3.63
N GLY A 145 -2.05 -0.65 -4.03
CA GLY A 145 -2.65 -0.95 -5.33
C GLY A 145 -4.16 -0.68 -5.31
N ILE A 146 -4.72 -0.35 -6.48
CA ILE A 146 -6.18 -0.32 -6.69
C ILE A 146 -6.63 -1.52 -7.54
N GLY A 147 -7.69 -2.19 -7.10
CA GLY A 147 -8.39 -3.21 -7.88
C GLY A 147 -9.24 -2.62 -9.01
N PRO A 148 -9.56 -3.41 -10.07
CA PRO A 148 -10.54 -2.98 -11.10
C PRO A 148 -11.93 -2.66 -10.53
N ASP A 149 -12.23 -3.15 -9.34
CA ASP A 149 -13.43 -2.97 -8.52
C ASP A 149 -13.21 -1.91 -7.42
N ALA A 150 -12.22 -1.02 -7.56
CA ALA A 150 -11.87 0.02 -6.61
C ALA A 150 -11.52 -0.44 -5.17
N HIS A 151 -11.28 -1.75 -4.95
CA HIS A 151 -10.74 -2.22 -3.67
C HIS A 151 -9.31 -1.72 -3.46
N VAL A 152 -8.95 -1.53 -2.20
CA VAL A 152 -7.59 -1.24 -1.73
C VAL A 152 -7.23 -2.23 -0.63
N ALA A 153 -5.95 -2.57 -0.49
CA ALA A 153 -5.54 -3.62 0.44
C ALA A 153 -6.40 -4.89 0.20
N SER A 154 -7.01 -5.44 1.24
CA SER A 154 -8.05 -6.47 1.11
C SER A 154 -9.43 -5.98 1.58
N LEU A 155 -9.71 -4.69 1.36
CA LEU A 155 -10.96 -4.02 1.65
C LEU A 155 -11.77 -3.85 0.36
N PHE A 156 -12.72 -4.76 0.14
CA PHE A 156 -13.52 -4.86 -1.08
C PHE A 156 -14.84 -4.08 -0.97
N PRO A 157 -15.40 -3.62 -2.11
CA PRO A 157 -16.75 -3.07 -2.13
C PRO A 157 -17.74 -4.00 -1.46
N GLU A 158 -18.57 -3.41 -0.62
CA GLU A 158 -19.67 -4.07 0.07
C GLU A 158 -19.28 -5.29 0.93
N HIS A 159 -18.00 -5.40 1.29
CA HIS A 159 -17.47 -6.49 2.09
C HIS A 159 -17.42 -6.13 3.57
N PRO A 160 -17.88 -7.00 4.51
CA PRO A 160 -17.94 -6.69 5.94
C PRO A 160 -16.63 -6.21 6.57
N ALA A 161 -15.48 -6.60 6.02
CA ALA A 161 -14.16 -6.14 6.45
C ALA A 161 -13.99 -4.60 6.41
N MET A 162 -14.76 -3.89 5.58
CA MET A 162 -14.80 -2.42 5.54
C MET A 162 -15.27 -1.80 6.87
N HIS A 163 -16.06 -2.53 7.65
CA HIS A 163 -16.60 -2.09 8.94
C HIS A 163 -15.78 -2.57 10.15
N ALA A 164 -14.55 -3.05 9.93
CA ALA A 164 -13.68 -3.46 11.01
C ALA A 164 -13.35 -2.29 11.95
N GLU A 165 -13.63 -2.47 13.24
CA GLU A 165 -13.34 -1.46 14.29
C GLU A 165 -11.89 -1.52 14.79
N GLY A 166 -11.21 -2.66 14.58
CA GLY A 166 -9.81 -2.85 14.98
C GLY A 166 -8.80 -2.31 13.96
N TRP A 167 -7.51 -2.36 14.30
CA TRP A 167 -6.43 -1.92 13.40
C TRP A 167 -6.20 -2.85 12.22
N VAL A 168 -6.46 -4.13 12.39
CA VAL A 168 -6.19 -5.18 11.41
C VAL A 168 -7.36 -6.16 11.47
N VAL A 169 -7.77 -6.67 10.32
CA VAL A 169 -8.93 -7.55 10.16
C VAL A 169 -8.56 -8.81 9.39
N ALA A 170 -9.09 -9.93 9.86
CA ALA A 170 -9.13 -11.15 9.08
C ALA A 170 -10.24 -11.05 8.02
N VAL A 171 -9.87 -11.26 6.76
CA VAL A 171 -10.79 -11.21 5.63
C VAL A 171 -11.04 -12.64 5.17
N HIS A 172 -12.29 -13.06 5.21
CA HIS A 172 -12.76 -14.33 4.65
C HIS A 172 -13.59 -14.05 3.41
N ASN A 173 -13.73 -15.04 2.52
CA ASN A 173 -14.59 -14.95 1.34
C ASN A 173 -14.28 -13.72 0.46
N SER A 174 -13.00 -13.34 0.34
CA SER A 174 -12.60 -12.33 -0.64
C SER A 174 -13.15 -12.74 -2.02
N PRO A 175 -13.74 -11.79 -2.78
CA PRO A 175 -14.25 -12.08 -4.12
C PRO A 175 -13.13 -12.40 -5.12
N LYS A 176 -11.86 -12.35 -4.70
CA LYS A 176 -10.70 -12.67 -5.52
C LYS A 176 -9.83 -13.73 -4.84
N PRO A 177 -9.36 -14.75 -5.57
CA PRO A 177 -8.48 -15.75 -5.01
C PRO A 177 -7.14 -15.13 -4.56
N PRO A 178 -6.49 -15.71 -3.53
CA PRO A 178 -7.06 -16.63 -2.55
C PRO A 178 -8.07 -15.92 -1.62
N PRO A 179 -9.11 -16.64 -1.11
CA PRO A 179 -10.26 -16.04 -0.45
C PRO A 179 -9.99 -15.55 0.97
N THR A 180 -8.91 -16.03 1.62
CA THR A 180 -8.57 -15.70 3.00
C THR A 180 -7.35 -14.80 3.04
N ARG A 181 -7.46 -13.66 3.72
CA ARG A 181 -6.46 -12.60 3.74
C ARG A 181 -6.40 -11.92 5.10
N VAL A 182 -5.31 -11.21 5.34
CA VAL A 182 -5.18 -10.30 6.49
C VAL A 182 -5.06 -8.90 5.90
N SER A 183 -5.78 -7.92 6.46
CA SER A 183 -5.78 -6.54 5.96
C SER A 183 -5.64 -5.56 7.11
N MET A 184 -4.89 -4.48 6.91
CA MET A 184 -5.12 -3.26 7.69
C MET A 184 -6.56 -2.78 7.45
N SER A 185 -7.21 -2.27 8.49
CA SER A 185 -8.52 -1.63 8.37
C SER A 185 -8.39 -0.24 7.73
N MET A 186 -9.52 0.33 7.27
CA MET A 186 -9.54 1.68 6.70
C MET A 186 -8.97 2.73 7.67
N ALA A 187 -9.28 2.58 8.98
CA ALA A 187 -8.76 3.45 10.02
C ALA A 187 -7.22 3.41 10.11
N THR A 188 -6.61 2.23 9.95
CA THR A 188 -5.15 2.07 9.96
C THR A 188 -4.51 2.62 8.70
N LEU A 189 -5.10 2.36 7.52
CA LEU A 189 -4.58 2.89 6.25
C LEU A 189 -4.52 4.43 6.28
N ASN A 190 -5.50 5.08 6.91
CA ASN A 190 -5.58 6.53 7.03
C ASN A 190 -4.66 7.15 8.09
N ARG A 191 -3.71 6.39 8.66
CA ARG A 191 -2.66 6.90 9.56
C ARG A 191 -1.37 7.26 8.85
N ALA A 192 -1.28 7.04 7.55
CA ALA A 192 -0.11 7.43 6.78
C ALA A 192 -0.07 8.94 6.53
N ARG A 193 1.12 9.53 6.61
CA ARG A 193 1.37 10.94 6.23
C ARG A 193 1.15 11.12 4.74
N HIS A 194 1.78 10.26 3.95
CA HIS A 194 1.63 10.19 2.51
C HIS A 194 0.96 8.87 2.13
N THR A 195 -0.24 8.95 1.55
CA THR A 195 -0.96 7.80 0.99
C THR A 195 -0.85 7.86 -0.52
N TRP A 196 -0.20 6.88 -1.13
CA TRP A 196 -0.05 6.76 -2.58
C TRP A 196 -0.84 5.55 -3.09
N VAL A 197 -1.80 5.80 -3.96
CA VAL A 197 -2.59 4.79 -4.67
C VAL A 197 -1.99 4.63 -6.07
N LEU A 198 -1.60 3.40 -6.41
CA LEU A 198 -0.90 3.05 -7.62
C LEU A 198 -1.87 2.34 -8.58
N ALA A 199 -2.01 2.86 -9.79
CA ALA A 199 -2.84 2.25 -10.83
C ALA A 199 -2.10 2.19 -12.17
N SER A 200 -2.06 1.00 -12.77
CA SER A 200 -1.45 0.80 -14.09
C SER A 200 -2.30 -0.12 -14.95
N GLY A 201 -2.49 0.27 -16.21
CA GLY A 201 -3.22 -0.46 -17.22
C GLY A 201 -4.72 -0.15 -17.27
N ALA A 202 -5.31 -0.32 -18.46
CA ALA A 202 -6.70 0.03 -18.76
C ALA A 202 -7.72 -0.67 -17.86
N SER A 203 -7.43 -1.86 -17.33
CA SER A 203 -8.31 -2.54 -16.37
C SER A 203 -8.58 -1.75 -15.08
N LYS A 204 -7.84 -0.67 -14.83
CA LYS A 204 -7.95 0.17 -13.62
C LYS A 204 -8.70 1.48 -13.86
N SER A 205 -9.00 1.84 -15.10
CA SER A 205 -9.47 3.18 -15.45
C SER A 205 -10.80 3.53 -14.77
N GLU A 206 -11.76 2.63 -14.80
CA GLU A 206 -13.07 2.81 -14.15
C GLU A 206 -12.91 2.95 -12.63
N ALA A 207 -12.10 2.09 -12.00
CA ALA A 207 -11.85 2.17 -10.56
C ALA A 207 -11.20 3.49 -10.14
N VAL A 208 -10.27 4.00 -10.95
CA VAL A 208 -9.65 5.32 -10.73
C VAL A 208 -10.69 6.42 -10.88
N GLN A 209 -11.54 6.38 -11.92
CA GLN A 209 -12.62 7.35 -12.10
C GLN A 209 -13.58 7.36 -10.90
N LEU A 210 -14.07 6.18 -10.49
CA LEU A 210 -14.96 6.00 -9.33
C LEU A 210 -14.34 6.59 -8.06
N ALA A 211 -13.03 6.41 -7.85
CA ALA A 211 -12.33 6.96 -6.70
C ALA A 211 -12.31 8.50 -6.66
N PHE A 212 -12.61 9.18 -7.77
CA PHE A 212 -12.73 10.64 -7.86
C PHE A 212 -14.17 11.13 -8.01
N GLU A 213 -15.17 10.25 -8.08
CA GLU A 213 -16.56 10.67 -8.20
C GLU A 213 -16.99 11.49 -6.97
N PRO A 214 -17.66 12.64 -7.19
CA PRO A 214 -18.30 13.36 -6.12
C PRO A 214 -19.29 12.45 -5.39
N HIS A 215 -19.20 12.37 -4.07
CA HIS A 215 -20.05 11.53 -3.22
C HIS A 215 -19.84 10.01 -3.35
N ALA A 216 -18.69 9.56 -3.88
CA ALA A 216 -18.32 8.14 -3.83
C ALA A 216 -18.22 7.65 -2.39
N GLU A 217 -19.15 6.79 -1.98
CA GLU A 217 -19.19 6.22 -0.63
C GLU A 217 -18.12 5.14 -0.47
N PRO A 218 -17.25 5.20 0.56
CA PRO A 218 -16.18 4.21 0.76
C PRO A 218 -16.66 2.76 0.83
N TRP A 219 -17.89 2.54 1.29
CA TRP A 219 -18.52 1.21 1.29
C TRP A 219 -18.60 0.58 -0.10
N GLN A 220 -18.90 1.39 -1.12
CA GLN A 220 -19.04 0.96 -2.52
C GLN A 220 -17.73 1.15 -3.29
N VAL A 221 -16.94 2.16 -2.92
CA VAL A 221 -15.69 2.53 -3.58
C VAL A 221 -14.59 2.64 -2.51
N PRO A 222 -13.99 1.54 -2.04
CA PRO A 222 -12.99 1.59 -0.95
C PRO A 222 -11.83 2.57 -1.20
N ALA A 223 -11.38 2.69 -2.45
CA ALA A 223 -10.37 3.67 -2.85
C ALA A 223 -10.77 5.14 -2.62
N SER A 224 -12.07 5.48 -2.53
CA SER A 224 -12.51 6.83 -2.19
C SER A 224 -12.32 7.16 -0.71
N GLY A 225 -12.20 6.13 0.15
CA GLY A 225 -12.08 6.28 1.61
C GLY A 225 -10.64 6.44 2.12
N VAL A 226 -9.63 6.17 1.29
CA VAL A 226 -8.23 6.30 1.70
C VAL A 226 -7.75 7.73 1.57
N HIS A 227 -7.04 8.20 2.59
CA HIS A 227 -6.43 9.52 2.60
C HIS A 227 -5.16 9.55 3.45
N GLY A 228 -4.26 10.46 3.11
CA GLY A 228 -3.13 10.80 3.96
C GLY A 228 -3.49 11.84 5.02
N LEU A 229 -2.66 11.91 6.06
CA LEU A 229 -2.67 13.01 7.02
C LEU A 229 -2.17 14.30 6.39
N GLN A 230 -1.25 14.20 5.41
CA GLN A 230 -0.62 15.33 4.73
C GLN A 230 -0.86 15.31 3.23
N GLN A 231 -0.87 14.14 2.59
CA GLN A 231 -1.02 14.04 1.14
C GLN A 231 -1.68 12.72 0.71
N THR A 232 -2.58 12.81 -0.27
CA THR A 232 -3.18 11.65 -0.94
C THR A 232 -2.91 11.74 -2.44
N LEU A 233 -2.07 10.86 -2.98
CA LEU A 233 -1.76 10.83 -4.42
C LEU A 233 -2.33 9.58 -5.08
N PHE A 234 -2.96 9.76 -6.23
CA PHE A 234 -3.24 8.72 -7.20
C PHE A 234 -2.18 8.82 -8.29
N LEU A 235 -1.20 7.93 -8.23
CA LEU A 235 -0.09 7.83 -9.17
C LEU A 235 -0.46 6.78 -10.21
N VAL A 236 -0.79 7.25 -11.41
CA VAL A 236 -1.44 6.43 -12.44
C VAL A 236 -0.70 6.50 -13.77
N ASP A 237 -0.76 5.44 -14.58
CA ASP A 237 -0.39 5.55 -15.98
C ASP A 237 -1.56 6.05 -16.84
N GLU A 238 -1.28 6.49 -18.07
CA GLU A 238 -2.32 7.01 -18.98
C GLU A 238 -3.44 6.01 -19.25
N ALA A 239 -3.12 4.71 -19.30
CA ALA A 239 -4.12 3.67 -19.50
C ALA A 239 -5.07 3.56 -18.30
N ALA A 240 -4.56 3.64 -17.08
CA ALA A 240 -5.35 3.68 -15.85
C ALA A 240 -6.07 5.02 -15.62
N ALA A 241 -5.81 6.04 -16.43
CA ALA A 241 -6.47 7.34 -16.37
C ALA A 241 -7.38 7.61 -17.58
N ALA A 242 -7.69 6.58 -18.38
CA ALA A 242 -8.39 6.71 -19.65
C ALA A 242 -9.84 7.20 -19.53
N ASP A 243 -10.51 6.89 -18.41
CA ASP A 243 -11.91 7.28 -18.16
C ASP A 243 -12.03 8.66 -17.47
N LEU A 244 -10.91 9.33 -17.21
CA LEU A 244 -10.87 10.69 -16.69
C LEU A 244 -10.62 11.71 -17.80
N PRO A 245 -11.18 12.94 -17.71
CA PRO A 245 -10.86 14.02 -18.64
C PRO A 245 -9.36 14.24 -18.78
N SER A 246 -8.88 14.54 -19.99
CA SER A 246 -7.45 14.68 -20.30
C SER A 246 -6.73 15.80 -19.54
N ASP A 247 -7.49 16.79 -19.06
CA ASP A 247 -7.06 17.93 -18.25
C ASP A 247 -7.26 17.70 -16.74
N PHE A 248 -7.84 16.57 -16.34
CA PHE A 248 -8.08 16.24 -14.94
C PHE A 248 -6.77 16.21 -14.12
N GLY A 249 -6.74 16.95 -13.02
CA GLY A 249 -5.58 17.04 -12.13
C GLY A 249 -4.44 17.93 -12.64
N ARG A 250 -4.58 18.58 -13.81
CA ARG A 250 -3.62 19.60 -14.25
C ARG A 250 -3.95 20.94 -13.59
N PRO A 251 -2.95 21.72 -13.13
CA PRO A 251 -3.20 23.10 -12.73
C PRO A 251 -3.84 23.86 -13.90
N SER A 252 -4.89 24.62 -13.62
CA SER A 252 -5.46 25.56 -14.60
C SER A 252 -4.32 26.47 -15.10
N ALA A 253 -4.15 26.54 -16.43
CA ALA A 253 -3.19 27.43 -17.06
C ALA A 253 -3.46 28.91 -16.76
#